data_AF-A0A257YGV6-F1
#
_entry.id   AF-A0A257YGV6-F1
#
_cell.length_a   1.000
_cell.length_b   1.000
_cell.length_c   1.000
_cell.angle_alpha   90.00
_cell.angle_beta   90.00
_cell.angle_gamma   90.00
#
_symmetry.space_group_name_H-M   'P 1'
#
loop_
_entity.id
_entity.type
_entity.pdbx_description
1 polymer ?
#
loop_
_entity_poly.entity_id
_entity_poly.type
_entity_poly.pdbx_seq_one_letter_code
_entity_poly.pdbx_strand_id
1 'polypeptide(L)'
;MRFPGHFKAAVSLVIAPVAFAPVGAWAQPSPVPAPGADEDRARAINCLASAVLYEAAHEPLAGQQAVAEVVMNRVRSPAYPNTVCGVVFQGSHRRTGCQFTFTCDGSLRKVMPARLVAQATAVAIDAIDGRTAPRANGASHYHADYVRPYWAPSLVRVATIGRHIFYRLPGAQAGAAIRPYQPVAEPVVPSLQSLAGASPAMPEPQHRAPIAEQRAAFMPWGLAPTGQAAPTNAGALASNE
;
A
#
# COMPACT_ATOMS: atom_id res chain seq x y z
N MET A 1 -84.71 -23.45 17.77
CA MET A 1 -85.09 -22.57 16.64
C MET A 1 -84.29 -21.27 16.73
N ARG A 2 -83.32 -21.06 15.82
CA ARG A 2 -82.71 -19.75 15.50
C ARG A 2 -82.05 -19.88 14.11
N PHE A 3 -82.31 -18.91 13.25
CA PHE A 3 -82.10 -18.88 11.79
C PHE A 3 -80.63 -18.81 11.32
N PRO A 4 -80.33 -19.11 10.03
CA PRO A 4 -78.97 -19.14 9.51
C PRO A 4 -78.47 -17.73 9.14
N GLY A 5 -77.22 -17.42 9.48
CA GLY A 5 -76.54 -16.19 9.08
C GLY A 5 -75.82 -16.36 7.74
N HIS A 6 -76.24 -15.59 6.74
CA HIS A 6 -75.57 -15.47 5.44
C HIS A 6 -74.22 -14.74 5.59
N PHE A 7 -73.12 -15.41 5.24
CA PHE A 7 -71.82 -14.75 5.05
C PHE A 7 -71.75 -14.18 3.63
N LYS A 8 -71.75 -12.84 3.50
CA LYS A 8 -71.34 -12.15 2.27
C LYS A 8 -69.81 -12.04 2.27
N ALA A 9 -69.14 -12.74 1.35
CA ALA A 9 -67.73 -12.50 1.08
C ALA A 9 -67.59 -11.21 0.25
N ALA A 10 -67.02 -10.16 0.83
CA ALA A 10 -66.59 -8.98 0.10
C ALA A 10 -65.15 -9.21 -0.40
N VAL A 11 -64.97 -9.31 -1.70
CA VAL A 11 -63.64 -9.38 -2.33
C VAL A 11 -63.13 -7.96 -2.47
N SER A 12 -62.21 -7.54 -1.60
CA SER A 12 -61.47 -6.29 -1.75
C SER A 12 -60.31 -6.50 -2.73
N LEU A 13 -60.41 -5.89 -3.91
CA LEU A 13 -59.31 -5.82 -4.87
C LEU A 13 -58.27 -4.80 -4.38
N VAL A 14 -57.11 -5.29 -3.93
CA VAL A 14 -55.97 -4.44 -3.58
C VAL A 14 -55.16 -4.17 -4.85
N ILE A 15 -55.24 -2.95 -5.38
CA ILE A 15 -54.39 -2.50 -6.49
C ILE A 15 -53.10 -1.95 -5.89
N ALA A 16 -52.01 -2.70 -5.98
CA ALA A 16 -50.68 -2.20 -5.61
C ALA A 16 -50.17 -1.22 -6.68
N PRO A 17 -49.65 -0.04 -6.33
CA PRO A 17 -49.07 0.87 -7.30
C PRO A 17 -47.78 0.26 -7.86
N VAL A 18 -47.74 0.05 -9.17
CA VAL A 18 -46.51 -0.31 -9.89
C VAL A 18 -45.62 0.92 -9.90
N ALA A 19 -44.54 0.90 -9.13
CA ALA A 19 -43.53 1.95 -9.15
C ALA A 19 -42.79 1.91 -10.48
N PHE A 20 -43.04 2.90 -11.34
CA PHE A 20 -42.25 3.12 -12.54
C PHE A 20 -40.86 3.64 -12.12
N ALA A 21 -39.83 2.81 -12.28
CA ALA A 21 -38.45 3.28 -12.19
C ALA A 21 -38.21 4.31 -13.32
N PRO A 22 -37.54 5.45 -13.05
CA PRO A 22 -37.26 6.42 -14.09
C PRO A 22 -36.35 5.79 -15.15
N VAL A 23 -36.90 5.65 -16.35
CA VAL A 23 -36.18 5.23 -17.56
C VAL A 23 -35.27 6.38 -17.99
N GLY A 24 -34.13 6.54 -17.31
CA GLY A 24 -33.26 7.71 -17.58
C GLY A 24 -31.97 7.82 -16.78
N ALA A 25 -31.60 6.84 -15.94
CA ALA A 25 -30.29 6.83 -15.31
C ALA A 25 -29.23 6.32 -16.31
N TRP A 26 -28.93 7.10 -17.35
CA TRP A 26 -27.75 6.86 -18.17
C TRP A 26 -26.53 6.98 -17.27
N ALA A 27 -25.68 5.95 -17.26
CA ALA A 27 -24.44 5.96 -16.52
C ALA A 27 -23.64 7.22 -16.90
N GLN A 28 -23.41 8.10 -15.92
CA GLN A 28 -22.62 9.29 -16.17
C GLN A 28 -21.21 8.83 -16.59
N PRO A 29 -20.62 9.41 -17.65
CA PRO A 29 -19.25 9.09 -18.02
C PRO A 29 -18.35 9.41 -16.82
N SER A 30 -17.43 8.50 -16.52
CA SER A 30 -16.43 8.73 -15.48
C SER A 30 -15.69 10.05 -15.74
N PRO A 31 -15.39 10.85 -14.70
CA PRO A 31 -14.63 12.08 -14.87
C PRO A 31 -13.32 11.79 -15.61
N VAL A 32 -13.03 12.57 -16.66
CA VAL A 32 -11.74 12.51 -17.36
C VAL A 32 -10.66 12.99 -16.38
N PRO A 33 -9.53 12.28 -16.21
CA PRO A 33 -8.44 12.74 -15.37
C PRO A 33 -7.95 14.12 -15.79
N ALA A 34 -7.56 14.95 -14.82
CA ALA A 34 -6.94 16.24 -15.13
C ALA A 34 -5.63 16.02 -15.93
N PRO A 35 -5.26 16.95 -16.83
CA PRO A 35 -3.96 16.89 -17.51
C PRO A 35 -2.82 16.75 -16.49
N GLY A 36 -1.93 15.78 -16.71
CA GLY A 36 -0.80 15.50 -15.81
C GLY A 36 -1.11 14.59 -14.61
N ALA A 37 -2.35 14.15 -14.41
CA ALA A 37 -2.72 13.29 -13.29
C ALA A 37 -1.96 11.95 -13.27
N ASP A 38 -1.72 11.34 -14.43
CA ASP A 38 -0.96 10.09 -14.53
C ASP A 38 0.52 10.30 -14.16
N GLU A 39 1.09 11.44 -14.56
CA GLU A 39 2.46 11.77 -14.21
C GLU A 39 2.60 12.10 -12.72
N ASP A 40 1.65 12.86 -12.16
CA ASP A 40 1.58 13.14 -10.73
C ASP A 40 1.47 11.84 -9.94
N ARG A 41 0.62 10.91 -10.39
CA ARG A 41 0.51 9.59 -9.77
C ARG A 41 1.80 8.80 -9.84
N ALA A 42 2.48 8.78 -10.99
CA ALA A 42 3.78 8.13 -11.12
C ALA A 42 4.84 8.76 -10.20
N ARG A 43 4.88 10.10 -10.10
CA ARG A 43 5.75 10.83 -9.17
C ARG A 43 5.48 10.45 -7.72
N ALA A 44 4.21 10.47 -7.30
CA ALA A 44 3.80 10.07 -5.96
C ALA A 44 4.25 8.64 -5.63
N ILE A 45 4.03 7.68 -6.55
CA ILE A 45 4.47 6.29 -6.38
C ILE A 45 5.99 6.23 -6.19
N ASN A 46 6.76 6.90 -7.04
CA ASN A 46 8.22 6.88 -6.97
C ASN A 46 8.75 7.48 -5.66
N CYS A 47 8.19 8.60 -5.20
CA CYS A 47 8.57 9.22 -3.95
C CYS A 47 8.21 8.34 -2.74
N LEU A 48 7.00 7.78 -2.69
CA LEU A 48 6.59 6.92 -1.59
C LEU A 48 7.37 5.60 -1.57
N ALA A 49 7.59 4.99 -2.73
CA ALA A 49 8.39 3.78 -2.87
C ALA A 49 9.83 4.02 -2.40
N SER A 50 10.42 5.18 -2.73
CA SER A 50 11.76 5.55 -2.24
C SER A 50 11.78 5.64 -0.72
N ALA A 51 10.79 6.28 -0.10
CA ALA A 51 10.70 6.33 1.36
C ALA A 51 10.62 4.92 1.97
N VAL A 52 9.75 4.04 1.45
CA VAL A 52 9.63 2.66 1.94
C VAL A 52 10.93 1.87 1.74
N LEU A 53 11.58 2.02 0.58
CA LEU A 53 12.80 1.30 0.21
C LEU A 53 13.97 1.66 1.14
N TYR A 54 14.21 2.95 1.37
CA TYR A 54 15.36 3.38 2.15
C TYR A 54 15.13 3.31 3.66
N GLU A 55 13.89 3.42 4.11
CA GLU A 55 13.57 3.41 5.55
C GLU A 55 13.22 2.02 6.07
N ALA A 56 12.60 1.16 5.25
CA ALA A 56 11.94 -0.04 5.74
C ALA A 56 12.13 -1.29 4.87
N ALA A 57 12.98 -1.30 3.85
CA ALA A 57 13.11 -2.46 2.95
C ALA A 57 13.47 -3.77 3.65
N HIS A 58 14.14 -3.72 4.80
CA HIS A 58 14.52 -4.89 5.59
C HIS A 58 13.56 -5.15 6.77
N GLU A 59 12.51 -4.35 6.91
CA GLU A 59 11.45 -4.56 7.90
C GLU A 59 10.43 -5.58 7.36
N PRO A 60 9.66 -6.24 8.25
CA PRO A 60 8.51 -7.03 7.83
C PRO A 60 7.53 -6.18 7.00
N LEU A 61 6.69 -6.84 6.18
CA LEU A 61 5.72 -6.14 5.33
C LEU A 61 4.85 -5.12 6.10
N ALA A 62 4.46 -5.47 7.33
CA ALA A 62 3.71 -4.56 8.20
C ALA A 62 4.49 -3.27 8.55
N GLY A 63 5.81 -3.34 8.69
CA GLY A 63 6.68 -2.19 8.95
C GLY A 63 6.83 -1.28 7.73
N GLN A 64 6.94 -1.87 6.53
CA GLN A 64 6.93 -1.14 5.26
C GLN A 64 5.60 -0.40 5.06
N GLN A 65 4.48 -1.10 5.29
CA GLN A 65 3.14 -0.51 5.25
C GLN A 65 2.96 0.61 6.29
N ALA A 66 3.53 0.46 7.48
CA ALA A 66 3.48 1.47 8.53
C ALA A 66 4.27 2.76 8.18
N VAL A 67 5.44 2.64 7.55
CA VAL A 67 6.18 3.81 7.05
C VAL A 67 5.40 4.51 5.93
N ALA A 68 4.82 3.75 5.00
CA ALA A 68 3.95 4.33 3.98
C ALA A 68 2.74 5.05 4.61
N GLU A 69 2.10 4.45 5.63
CA GLU A 69 1.01 5.07 6.38
C GLU A 69 1.44 6.40 7.02
N VAL A 70 2.63 6.48 7.62
CA VAL A 70 3.16 7.74 8.19
C VAL A 70 3.24 8.84 7.14
N VAL A 71 3.76 8.55 5.94
CA VAL A 71 3.80 9.53 4.84
C VAL A 71 2.40 9.97 4.46
N MET A 72 1.47 9.04 4.29
CA MET A 72 0.08 9.36 3.92
C MET A 72 -0.66 10.14 5.03
N ASN A 73 -0.36 9.88 6.29
CA ASN A 73 -0.91 10.64 7.43
C ASN A 73 -0.38 12.07 7.45
N ARG A 74 0.90 12.28 7.10
CA ARG A 74 1.48 13.62 6.95
C ARG A 74 0.83 14.38 5.81
N VAL A 75 0.67 13.77 4.63
CA VAL A 75 0.00 14.39 3.48
C VAL A 75 -1.43 14.88 3.83
N ARG A 76 -2.14 14.14 4.69
CA ARG A 76 -3.50 14.49 5.13
C ARG A 76 -3.53 15.54 6.26
N SER A 77 -2.39 15.86 6.85
CA SER A 77 -2.30 16.78 7.98
C SER A 77 -1.88 18.17 7.51
N PRO A 78 -2.52 19.25 8.00
CA PRO A 78 -2.17 20.62 7.65
C PRO A 78 -0.78 21.04 8.15
N ALA A 79 -0.14 20.24 9.02
CA ALA A 79 1.21 20.51 9.53
C ALA A 79 2.33 20.14 8.55
N TYR A 80 2.01 19.48 7.43
CA TYR A 80 2.99 19.00 6.46
C TYR A 80 2.59 19.41 5.03
N PRO A 81 3.50 19.29 4.06
CA PRO A 81 3.14 19.40 2.65
C PRO A 81 2.00 18.44 2.28
N ASN A 82 1.12 18.88 1.38
CA ASN A 82 -0.06 18.14 0.92
C ASN A 82 0.22 17.22 -0.30
N THR A 83 1.49 17.02 -0.65
CA THR A 83 1.95 16.13 -1.72
C THR A 83 2.92 15.09 -1.18
N VAL A 84 2.91 13.90 -1.77
CA VAL A 84 3.74 12.78 -1.33
C VAL A 84 5.21 13.13 -1.49
N CYS A 85 5.61 13.63 -2.66
CA CYS A 85 6.99 14.06 -2.88
C CYS A 85 7.35 15.25 -1.97
N GLY A 86 6.41 16.17 -1.72
CA GLY A 86 6.61 17.28 -0.78
C GLY A 86 6.95 16.81 0.63
N VAL A 87 6.27 15.78 1.14
CA VAL A 87 6.56 15.18 2.46
C VAL A 87 7.88 14.43 2.45
N VAL A 88 8.12 13.57 1.45
CA VAL A 88 9.31 12.71 1.40
C VAL A 88 10.59 13.53 1.24
N PHE A 89 10.55 14.59 0.42
CA PHE A 89 11.70 15.45 0.14
C PHE A 89 11.71 16.74 0.96
N GLN A 90 10.91 16.82 2.04
CA GLN A 90 10.88 17.99 2.91
C GLN A 90 12.27 18.25 3.50
N GLY A 91 12.80 19.46 3.26
CA GLY A 91 14.12 19.86 3.73
C GLY A 91 15.30 19.35 2.89
N SER A 92 15.06 18.62 1.79
CA SER A 92 16.14 18.05 0.94
C SER A 92 17.10 19.07 0.32
N HIS A 93 16.69 20.33 0.17
CA HIS A 93 17.55 21.42 -0.32
C HIS A 93 18.54 21.94 0.73
N ARG A 94 18.44 21.49 1.98
CA ARG A 94 19.28 21.94 3.09
C ARG A 94 20.46 21.00 3.28
N ARG A 95 21.54 21.52 3.86
CA ARG A 95 22.72 20.69 4.21
C ARG A 95 22.44 19.73 5.38
N THR A 96 21.52 20.09 6.27
CA THR A 96 21.08 19.28 7.42
C THR A 96 19.57 19.47 7.65
N GLY A 97 18.96 18.56 8.42
CA GLY A 97 17.54 18.64 8.78
C GLY A 97 16.57 18.12 7.72
N CYS A 98 17.00 17.13 6.93
CA CYS A 98 16.15 16.45 5.97
C CYS A 98 15.18 15.53 6.69
N GLN A 99 13.92 15.53 6.27
CA GLN A 99 12.88 14.72 6.92
C GLN A 99 13.18 13.21 6.81
N PHE A 100 13.70 12.79 5.67
CA PHE A 100 14.22 11.44 5.42
C PHE A 100 15.70 11.57 5.05
N THR A 101 16.59 10.85 5.73
CA THR A 101 18.04 11.09 5.60
C THR A 101 18.57 10.73 4.22
N PHE A 102 17.97 9.71 3.57
CA PHE A 102 18.36 9.24 2.24
C PHE A 102 18.28 10.33 1.16
N THR A 103 17.49 11.39 1.38
CA THR A 103 17.34 12.50 0.43
C THR A 103 18.54 13.44 0.43
N CYS A 104 19.45 13.31 1.41
CA CYS A 104 20.56 14.25 1.63
C CYS A 104 21.92 13.58 1.82
N ASP A 105 21.96 12.30 2.21
CA ASP A 105 23.21 11.57 2.46
C ASP A 105 23.81 10.92 1.19
N GLY A 106 23.14 11.07 0.05
CA GLY A 106 23.56 10.51 -1.23
C GLY A 106 23.19 9.04 -1.45
N SER A 107 22.35 8.45 -0.59
CA SER A 107 21.85 7.07 -0.70
C SER A 107 21.13 6.78 -2.02
N LEU A 108 20.52 7.80 -2.63
CA LEU A 108 19.87 7.68 -3.94
C LEU A 108 20.80 7.25 -5.08
N ARG A 109 22.14 7.36 -4.91
CA ARG A 109 23.12 6.88 -5.88
C ARG A 109 23.37 5.36 -5.81
N LYS A 110 22.90 4.71 -4.75
CA LYS A 110 23.12 3.28 -4.54
C LYS A 110 22.13 2.45 -5.36
N VAL A 111 22.66 1.47 -6.08
CA VAL A 111 21.83 0.45 -6.74
C VAL A 111 21.24 -0.48 -5.67
N MET A 112 19.92 -0.58 -5.63
CA MET A 112 19.20 -1.43 -4.69
C MET A 112 18.76 -2.74 -5.37
N PRO A 113 18.70 -3.88 -4.64
CA PRO A 113 18.22 -5.14 -5.20
C PRO A 113 16.81 -5.02 -5.78
N ALA A 114 16.59 -5.52 -6.99
CA ALA A 114 15.31 -5.41 -7.71
C ALA A 114 14.11 -5.91 -6.91
N ARG A 115 14.29 -6.98 -6.11
CA ARG A 115 13.23 -7.51 -5.23
C ARG A 115 12.75 -6.50 -4.18
N LEU A 116 13.66 -5.71 -3.61
CA LEU A 116 13.32 -4.72 -2.58
C LEU A 116 12.63 -3.52 -3.21
N VAL A 117 13.09 -3.10 -4.39
CA VAL A 117 12.45 -2.05 -5.18
C VAL A 117 11.02 -2.45 -5.53
N ALA A 118 10.81 -3.64 -6.12
CA ALA A 118 9.49 -4.12 -6.50
C ALA A 118 8.52 -4.20 -5.31
N GLN A 119 9.00 -4.69 -4.16
CA GLN A 119 8.18 -4.76 -2.94
C GLN A 119 7.81 -3.36 -2.42
N ALA A 120 8.77 -2.43 -2.35
CA ALA A 120 8.52 -1.06 -1.92
C ALA A 120 7.54 -0.34 -2.87
N THR A 121 7.65 -0.57 -4.18
CA THR A 121 6.71 -0.05 -5.19
C THR A 121 5.31 -0.61 -4.99
N ALA A 122 5.16 -1.92 -4.75
CA ALA A 122 3.85 -2.52 -4.48
C ALA A 122 3.19 -1.92 -3.22
N VAL A 123 3.95 -1.75 -2.13
CA VAL A 123 3.47 -1.11 -0.90
C VAL A 123 3.05 0.34 -1.15
N ALA A 124 3.81 1.09 -1.95
CA ALA A 124 3.48 2.47 -2.29
C ALA A 124 2.18 2.56 -3.11
N ILE A 125 2.01 1.70 -4.11
CA ILE A 125 0.80 1.62 -4.92
C ILE A 125 -0.42 1.31 -4.05
N ASP A 126 -0.33 0.32 -3.15
CA ASP A 126 -1.44 -0.02 -2.25
C ASP A 126 -1.78 1.11 -1.26
N ALA A 127 -0.78 1.84 -0.78
CA ALA A 127 -1.01 2.98 0.10
C ALA A 127 -1.68 4.17 -0.63
N ILE A 128 -1.24 4.47 -1.86
CA ILE A 128 -1.83 5.52 -2.71
C ILE A 128 -3.27 5.16 -3.09
N ASP A 129 -3.52 3.91 -3.44
CA ASP A 129 -4.86 3.44 -3.82
C ASP A 129 -5.77 3.22 -2.60
N GLY A 130 -5.28 3.44 -1.38
CA GLY A 130 -6.05 3.28 -0.15
C GLY A 130 -6.39 1.83 0.20
N ARG A 131 -5.64 0.86 -0.34
CA ARG A 131 -5.82 -0.58 -0.10
C ARG A 131 -5.10 -1.08 1.16
N THR A 132 -4.15 -0.30 1.69
CA THR A 132 -3.41 -0.66 2.89
C THR A 132 -4.24 -0.42 4.16
N ALA A 133 -4.54 -1.50 4.89
CA ALA A 133 -5.14 -1.40 6.21
C ALA A 133 -4.18 -0.68 7.20
N PRO A 134 -4.69 0.13 8.14
CA PRO A 134 -3.86 0.80 9.13
C PRO A 134 -2.97 -0.17 9.91
N ARG A 135 -1.70 0.17 10.06
CA ARG A 135 -0.68 -0.58 10.82
C ARG A 135 -0.19 0.20 12.04
N ALA A 136 -0.11 1.52 11.93
CA ALA A 136 0.48 2.39 12.94
C ALA A 136 -0.52 3.40 13.54
N ASN A 137 -1.83 3.13 13.42
CA ASN A 137 -2.90 3.84 14.12
C ASN A 137 -2.82 5.38 14.03
N GLY A 138 -2.57 5.92 12.83
CA GLY A 138 -2.49 7.38 12.66
C GLY A 138 -1.14 7.99 13.06
N ALA A 139 -0.08 7.19 13.13
CA ALA A 139 1.26 7.69 13.42
C ALA A 139 1.72 8.73 12.38
N SER A 140 2.41 9.75 12.87
CA SER A 140 3.07 10.77 12.05
C SER A 140 4.59 10.80 12.25
N HIS A 141 5.09 10.05 13.23
CA HIS A 141 6.51 9.98 13.57
C HIS A 141 6.90 8.54 13.86
N TYR A 142 8.15 8.19 13.61
CA TYR A 142 8.75 6.95 14.05
C TYR A 142 10.26 7.13 14.26
N HIS A 143 10.86 6.21 15.00
CA HIS A 143 12.31 6.04 15.03
C HIS A 143 12.65 4.56 15.18
N ALA A 144 13.90 4.20 14.87
CA ALA A 144 14.41 2.86 15.07
C ALA A 144 14.78 2.62 16.54
N ASP A 145 14.58 1.40 17.04
CA ASP A 145 14.76 1.00 18.45
C ASP A 145 16.15 1.28 19.06
N TYR A 146 17.16 1.48 18.22
CA TYR A 146 18.53 1.83 18.60
C TYR A 146 18.80 3.35 18.65
N VAL A 147 17.82 4.19 18.35
CA VAL A 147 17.91 5.66 18.38
C VAL A 147 17.06 6.21 19.53
N ARG A 148 17.55 7.25 20.21
CA ARG A 148 16.82 7.93 21.30
C ARG A 148 16.61 9.41 20.99
N PRO A 149 15.56 9.76 20.22
CA PRO A 149 15.32 11.16 19.88
C PRO A 149 14.67 11.92 21.05
N TYR A 150 15.07 13.19 21.23
CA TYR A 150 14.58 14.05 22.31
C TYR A 150 13.07 14.31 22.27
N TRP A 151 12.45 14.21 21.09
CA TRP A 151 11.02 14.43 20.89
C TRP A 151 10.15 13.21 21.23
N ALA A 152 10.71 12.00 21.34
CA ALA A 152 9.89 10.80 21.56
C ALA A 152 9.05 10.84 22.85
N PRO A 153 9.55 11.37 23.99
CA PRO A 153 8.76 11.46 25.23
C PRO A 153 7.58 12.43 25.16
N SER A 154 7.58 13.41 24.24
CA SER A 154 6.47 14.36 24.09
C SER A 154 5.35 13.85 23.19
N LEU A 155 5.48 12.64 22.63
CA LEU A 155 4.51 12.04 21.73
C LEU A 155 3.90 10.76 22.33
N VAL A 156 2.75 10.36 21.79
CA VAL A 156 2.06 9.13 22.19
C VAL A 156 2.59 7.98 21.35
N ARG A 157 3.27 7.00 21.96
CA ARG A 157 3.64 5.74 21.30
C ARG A 157 2.37 4.96 20.95
N VAL A 158 2.25 4.50 19.71
CA VAL A 158 1.05 3.79 19.20
C VAL A 158 1.33 2.38 18.71
N ALA A 159 2.55 2.09 18.24
CA ALA A 159 2.92 0.75 17.78
C ALA A 159 4.43 0.52 17.86
N THR A 160 4.84 -0.74 17.87
CA THR A 160 6.21 -1.18 17.58
C THR A 160 6.12 -2.31 16.56
N ILE A 161 6.73 -2.12 15.39
CA ILE A 161 6.65 -3.06 14.28
C ILE A 161 8.05 -3.23 13.71
N GLY A 162 8.56 -4.46 13.79
CA GLY A 162 9.96 -4.75 13.54
C GLY A 162 10.83 -3.87 14.43
N ARG A 163 11.77 -3.13 13.84
CA ARG A 163 12.69 -2.24 14.57
C ARG A 163 12.16 -0.82 14.76
N HIS A 164 10.99 -0.51 14.22
CA HIS A 164 10.42 0.83 14.29
C HIS A 164 9.42 0.98 15.43
N ILE A 165 9.52 2.12 16.10
CA ILE A 165 8.58 2.57 17.11
C ILE A 165 7.81 3.76 16.53
N PHE A 166 6.49 3.65 16.49
CA PHE A 166 5.61 4.64 15.87
C PHE A 166 4.89 5.50 16.92
N TYR A 167 4.69 6.78 16.57
CA TYR A 167 4.18 7.81 17.44
C TYR A 167 3.14 8.71 16.75
N ARG A 168 2.19 9.17 17.56
CA ARG A 168 1.12 10.12 17.23
C ARG A 168 1.29 11.39 18.07
N LEU A 169 0.88 12.54 17.52
CA LEU A 169 0.80 13.80 18.29
C LEU A 169 -0.20 13.67 19.46
N PRO A 170 0.09 14.23 20.64
CA PRO A 170 -0.90 14.28 21.73
C PRO A 170 -2.23 14.88 21.25
N GLY A 171 -3.34 14.21 21.52
CA GLY A 171 -4.69 14.68 21.15
C GLY A 171 -5.10 14.52 19.68
N ALA A 172 -4.19 14.20 18.76
CA ALA A 172 -4.58 13.78 17.41
C ALA A 172 -5.42 12.50 17.50
N GLN A 173 -6.39 12.26 16.62
CA GLN A 173 -7.20 11.04 16.68
C GLN A 173 -6.45 9.81 16.14
N ALA A 174 -6.93 8.61 16.47
CA ALA A 174 -6.57 7.39 15.73
C ALA A 174 -6.84 7.59 14.23
N GLY A 175 -5.99 7.00 13.37
CA GLY A 175 -5.86 7.35 11.96
C GLY A 175 -7.18 7.64 11.23
N ALA A 176 -7.21 8.74 10.47
CA ALA A 176 -8.36 9.11 9.65
C ALA A 176 -8.72 7.99 8.66
N ALA A 177 -9.99 7.93 8.24
CA ALA A 177 -10.46 6.95 7.28
C ALA A 177 -9.52 6.90 6.05
N ILE A 178 -9.04 5.71 5.73
CA ILE A 178 -8.16 5.51 4.58
C ILE A 178 -8.97 5.78 3.32
N ARG A 179 -8.54 6.80 2.57
CA ARG A 179 -9.10 7.15 1.26
C ARG A 179 -7.99 7.10 0.22
N PRO A 180 -8.31 6.74 -1.04
CA PRO A 180 -7.38 6.86 -2.14
C PRO A 180 -6.83 8.28 -2.21
N TYR A 181 -5.51 8.40 -2.32
CA TYR A 181 -4.87 9.67 -2.56
C TYR A 181 -5.17 10.14 -3.98
N GLN A 182 -5.40 11.44 -4.14
CA GLN A 182 -5.58 12.08 -5.44
C GLN A 182 -4.36 12.98 -5.67
N PRO A 183 -3.34 12.49 -6.41
CA PRO A 183 -2.14 13.26 -6.71
C PRO A 183 -2.51 14.49 -7.51
N VAL A 184 -2.14 15.66 -7.00
CA VAL A 184 -2.31 16.93 -7.70
C VAL A 184 -1.04 17.75 -7.50
N ALA A 185 -0.40 18.14 -8.60
CA ALA A 185 0.80 18.98 -8.60
C ALA A 185 1.95 18.40 -7.76
N GLU A 186 2.28 17.12 -7.97
CA GLU A 186 3.43 16.49 -7.30
C GLU A 186 4.73 17.16 -7.76
N PRO A 187 5.57 17.65 -6.82
CA PRO A 187 6.83 18.28 -7.16
C PRO A 187 7.73 17.39 -8.02
N VAL A 188 8.36 17.98 -9.04
CA VAL A 188 9.43 17.31 -9.77
C VAL A 188 10.63 17.19 -8.85
N VAL A 189 11.09 15.96 -8.62
CA VAL A 189 12.26 15.65 -7.79
C VAL A 189 13.41 15.22 -8.70
N PRO A 190 14.40 16.09 -9.00
CA PRO A 190 15.47 15.79 -9.94
C PRO A 190 16.28 14.55 -9.60
N SER A 191 16.47 14.30 -8.30
CA SER A 191 17.24 13.14 -7.81
C SER A 191 16.56 11.79 -8.03
N LEU A 192 15.27 11.76 -8.38
CA LEU A 192 14.52 10.55 -8.72
C LEU A 192 14.26 10.38 -10.24
N GLN A 193 14.64 11.35 -11.06
CA GLN A 193 14.38 11.31 -12.52
C GLN A 193 15.11 10.14 -13.20
N SER A 194 16.22 9.65 -12.64
CA SER A 194 16.95 8.48 -13.15
C SER A 194 16.25 7.14 -12.84
N LEU A 195 15.34 7.09 -11.86
CA LEU A 195 14.58 5.89 -11.49
C LEU A 195 13.27 5.76 -12.28
N ALA A 196 12.76 6.87 -12.83
CA ALA A 196 11.51 6.92 -13.58
C ALA A 196 11.57 6.23 -14.97
N GLY A 197 12.76 5.86 -15.45
CA GLY A 197 12.93 5.10 -16.71
C GLY A 197 12.44 3.65 -16.64
N ALA A 198 12.13 3.14 -15.45
CA ALA A 198 11.53 1.83 -15.24
C ALA A 198 10.08 2.01 -14.78
N SER A 199 9.21 2.51 -15.66
CA SER A 199 7.78 2.38 -15.45
C SER A 199 7.48 0.88 -15.30
N PRO A 200 6.99 0.38 -14.16
CA PRO A 200 6.58 -1.00 -14.10
C PRO A 200 5.37 -1.08 -15.02
N ALA A 201 5.53 -1.73 -16.17
CA ALA A 201 4.38 -2.30 -16.84
C ALA A 201 3.61 -3.06 -15.76
N MET A 202 2.42 -2.57 -15.43
CA MET A 202 1.53 -3.21 -14.47
C MET A 202 1.41 -4.67 -14.89
N PRO A 203 1.84 -5.66 -14.08
CA PRO A 203 1.58 -7.03 -14.43
C PRO A 203 0.05 -7.20 -14.48
N GLU A 204 -0.42 -7.67 -15.62
CA GLU A 204 -1.81 -8.05 -15.87
C GLU A 204 -2.32 -8.93 -14.71
N PRO A 205 -3.58 -8.81 -14.26
CA PRO A 205 -4.08 -9.56 -13.12
C PRO A 205 -4.02 -11.05 -13.41
N GLN A 206 -2.97 -11.70 -12.91
CA GLN A 206 -2.84 -13.15 -12.96
C GLN A 206 -3.97 -13.73 -12.12
N HIS A 207 -4.82 -14.53 -12.76
CA HIS A 207 -5.90 -15.28 -12.13
C HIS A 207 -5.38 -15.94 -10.86
N ARG A 208 -5.89 -15.49 -9.71
CA ARG A 208 -5.50 -15.97 -8.39
C ARG A 208 -6.00 -17.41 -8.25
N ALA A 209 -5.10 -18.38 -8.32
CA ALA A 209 -5.41 -19.76 -7.96
C ALA A 209 -5.86 -19.83 -6.48
N PRO A 210 -6.81 -20.70 -6.13
CA PRO A 210 -7.36 -20.78 -4.77
C PRO A 210 -6.31 -21.20 -3.73
N ILE A 211 -6.52 -20.73 -2.50
CA ILE A 211 -5.60 -20.68 -1.33
C ILE A 211 -5.14 -22.07 -0.80
N ALA A 212 -5.47 -23.18 -1.47
CA ALA A 212 -5.25 -24.51 -0.93
C ALA A 212 -3.79 -25.05 -1.02
N GLU A 213 -2.89 -24.42 -1.79
CA GLU A 213 -1.61 -25.06 -2.17
C GLU A 213 -0.34 -24.32 -1.71
N GLN A 214 -0.46 -23.38 -0.78
CA GLN A 214 0.71 -22.73 -0.15
C GLN A 214 0.92 -23.18 1.29
N ARG A 215 1.19 -24.48 1.45
CA ARG A 215 1.83 -25.03 2.65
C ARG A 215 3.08 -25.78 2.24
N ALA A 216 4.12 -25.03 1.88
CA ALA A 216 5.46 -25.58 1.73
C ALA A 216 6.47 -24.74 2.54
N ALA A 217 6.94 -25.37 3.62
CA ALA A 217 8.24 -25.23 4.26
C ALA A 217 8.73 -23.81 4.64
N PHE A 218 8.34 -23.38 5.84
CA PHE A 218 9.15 -22.49 6.67
C PHE A 218 10.40 -23.26 7.14
N MET A 219 11.60 -22.85 6.73
CA MET A 219 12.86 -23.38 7.29
C MET A 219 13.67 -22.24 7.92
N PRO A 220 14.00 -22.31 9.22
CA PRO A 220 14.98 -21.44 9.85
C PRO A 220 16.40 -21.83 9.44
N TRP A 221 17.31 -20.86 9.48
CA TRP A 221 18.65 -20.90 8.91
C TRP A 221 19.51 -22.04 9.48
N GLY A 222 20.23 -22.75 8.59
CA GLY A 222 21.56 -23.28 8.91
C GLY A 222 21.69 -24.79 9.14
N LEU A 223 21.26 -25.64 8.21
CA LEU A 223 21.82 -26.98 7.98
C LEU A 223 21.73 -27.32 6.49
N ALA A 224 22.88 -27.53 5.82
CA ALA A 224 22.88 -28.09 4.48
C ALA A 224 22.59 -29.61 4.58
N PRO A 225 21.69 -30.18 3.75
CA PRO A 225 21.52 -31.62 3.72
C PRO A 225 22.75 -32.27 3.09
N THR A 226 23.48 -33.04 3.90
CA THR A 226 24.46 -34.00 3.43
C THR A 226 23.76 -35.09 2.63
N GLY A 227 24.24 -35.30 1.40
CA GLY A 227 24.08 -36.56 0.68
C GLY A 227 22.73 -36.77 0.01
N GLN A 228 22.72 -36.64 -1.32
CA GLN A 228 22.07 -37.62 -2.17
C GLN A 228 22.79 -37.69 -3.51
N ALA A 229 23.07 -38.94 -3.88
CA ALA A 229 23.97 -39.36 -4.93
C ALA A 229 23.48 -38.95 -6.32
N ALA A 230 24.44 -38.72 -7.21
CA ALA A 230 24.22 -38.60 -8.65
C ALA A 230 23.59 -39.89 -9.20
N PRO A 231 22.59 -39.80 -10.09
CA PRO A 231 22.17 -40.97 -10.86
C PRO A 231 23.26 -41.32 -11.87
N THR A 232 23.82 -42.52 -11.73
CA THR A 232 24.63 -43.19 -12.75
C THR A 232 23.73 -43.59 -13.92
N ASN A 233 23.92 -42.97 -15.09
CA ASN A 233 23.33 -43.47 -16.32
C ASN A 233 24.13 -44.69 -16.79
N ALA A 234 23.56 -45.88 -16.60
CA ALA A 234 24.01 -47.12 -17.20
C ALA A 234 22.91 -47.66 -18.13
N GLY A 235 23.26 -47.82 -19.41
CA GLY A 235 22.72 -48.84 -20.31
C GLY A 235 21.47 -48.50 -21.13
N ALA A 236 21.68 -48.28 -22.43
CA ALA A 236 20.99 -49.04 -23.49
C ALA A 236 21.62 -48.71 -24.86
N LEU A 237 22.65 -49.47 -25.23
CA LEU A 237 22.94 -49.78 -26.62
C LEU A 237 21.92 -50.83 -27.05
N ALA A 238 21.11 -50.53 -28.06
CA ALA A 238 20.40 -51.53 -28.84
C ALA A 238 20.38 -51.07 -30.30
N SER A 239 21.10 -51.83 -31.10
CA SER A 239 21.06 -51.84 -32.56
C SER A 239 19.67 -52.22 -33.07
N ASN A 240 19.21 -51.60 -34.15
CA ASN A 240 18.73 -52.28 -35.37
C ASN A 240 18.21 -51.27 -36.41
N GLU A 241 18.65 -51.52 -37.64
CA GLU A 241 18.24 -50.99 -38.97
C GLU A 241 18.66 -49.57 -39.37
#